data_AF-A0A5C6DVJ5-F1
#
_entry.id   AF-A0A5C6DVJ5-F1
#
_cell.length_a   1.000
_cell.length_b   1.000
_cell.length_c   1.000
_cell.angle_alpha   90.00
_cell.angle_beta   90.00
_cell.angle_gamma   90.00
#
_symmetry.space_group_name_H-M   'P 1'
#
loop_
_entity.id
_entity.type
_entity.pdbx_description
1 polymer ?
#
loop_
_entity_poly.entity_id
_entity_poly.type
_entity_poly.pdbx_seq_one_letter_code
_entity_poly.pdbx_strand_id
1 'polypeptide(L)'
;MFLESDSGAEAADDTQALPAIECPLSKAGIDKTKLKPFEEVEDYIQFLERSDRAEWQKPDLVVKALALKGTETVVDLGCGSGYFTFRLSKAVPQGKVIAIDSQPEMVRHIHRKVLTGEWPNVRAQVGEPDDPGLPSHADCVFVCDVLLPYQEFVVFVKP
;
A
#
# COMPACT_ATOMS: atom_id res chain seq x y z
N MET A 1 -31.98 23.75 21.78
CA MET A 1 -31.52 22.35 21.92
C MET A 1 -30.98 21.95 20.55
N PHE A 2 -29.75 22.35 20.26
CA PHE A 2 -29.04 21.97 19.05
C PHE A 2 -28.17 20.76 19.43
N LEU A 3 -28.35 19.66 18.70
CA LEU A 3 -27.54 18.46 18.86
C LEU A 3 -26.29 18.65 18.00
N GLU A 4 -25.13 18.72 18.64
CA GLU A 4 -23.84 18.60 17.97
C GLU A 4 -23.64 17.12 17.62
N SER A 5 -23.57 16.84 16.32
CA SER A 5 -23.12 15.56 15.78
C SER A 5 -21.61 15.64 15.58
N ASP A 6 -20.85 15.15 16.55
CA ASP A 6 -19.39 15.03 16.44
C ASP A 6 -19.07 13.62 15.91
N SER A 7 -18.95 13.48 14.59
CA SER A 7 -18.35 12.32 13.95
C SER A 7 -16.86 12.59 13.80
N GLY A 8 -16.12 12.45 14.89
CA GLY A 8 -14.67 12.47 14.87
C GLY A 8 -14.13 11.18 14.27
N ALA A 9 -13.69 11.24 13.01
CA ALA A 9 -12.74 10.25 12.50
C ALA A 9 -11.41 10.49 13.24
N GLU A 10 -11.06 9.60 14.17
CA GLU A 10 -9.75 9.64 14.82
C GLU A 10 -8.67 9.37 13.77
N ALA A 11 -7.92 10.42 13.43
CA ALA A 11 -6.72 10.33 12.62
C ALA A 11 -5.72 9.37 13.29
N ALA A 12 -5.25 8.38 12.55
CA ALA A 12 -4.29 7.41 13.05
C ALA A 12 -2.97 8.11 13.45
N ASP A 13 -2.50 7.87 14.67
CA ASP A 13 -1.21 8.34 15.19
C ASP A 13 -0.05 7.74 14.37
N ASP A 14 0.48 8.54 13.45
CA ASP A 14 1.55 8.18 12.49
C ASP A 14 2.97 8.14 13.10
N THR A 15 3.10 8.37 14.40
CA THR A 15 4.40 8.48 15.10
C THR A 15 4.82 7.26 15.90
N GLN A 16 3.97 6.24 16.06
CA GLN A 16 4.37 5.01 16.76
C GLN A 16 5.12 4.04 15.84
N ALA A 17 6.24 3.51 16.34
CA ALA A 17 6.91 2.37 15.75
C ALA A 17 5.90 1.24 15.56
N LEU A 18 5.60 0.95 14.30
CA LEU A 18 4.43 0.17 13.92
C LEU A 18 4.53 -1.27 14.46
N PRO A 19 3.53 -1.82 15.16
CA PRO A 19 3.57 -3.19 15.64
C PRO A 19 3.58 -4.15 14.46
N ALA A 20 4.59 -5.02 14.38
CA ALA A 20 4.79 -5.95 13.28
C ALA A 20 3.72 -7.05 13.18
N ILE A 21 2.85 -7.19 14.19
CA ILE A 21 2.00 -8.37 14.41
C ILE A 21 0.51 -8.05 14.23
N GLU A 22 0.11 -6.78 14.21
CA GLU A 22 -1.30 -6.44 14.06
C GLU A 22 -1.77 -6.74 12.62
N CYS A 23 -2.79 -7.61 12.50
CA CYS A 23 -3.33 -7.99 11.21
C CYS A 23 -4.14 -6.83 10.62
N PRO A 24 -3.75 -6.25 9.46
CA PRO A 24 -4.43 -5.09 8.89
C PRO A 24 -5.88 -5.39 8.51
N LEU A 25 -6.21 -6.65 8.18
CA LEU A 25 -7.58 -7.06 7.93
C LEU A 25 -8.46 -7.01 9.18
N SER A 26 -7.91 -7.46 10.32
CA SER A 26 -8.63 -7.42 11.59
C SER A 26 -8.87 -5.98 12.03
N LYS A 27 -7.86 -5.12 11.87
CA LYS A 27 -7.96 -3.68 12.15
C LYS A 27 -9.04 -3.00 11.30
N ALA A 28 -9.13 -3.35 10.03
CA ALA A 28 -10.16 -2.86 9.10
C ALA A 28 -11.53 -3.53 9.28
N GLY A 29 -11.72 -4.42 10.26
CA GLY A 29 -13.01 -5.09 10.50
C GLY A 29 -13.43 -6.08 9.39
N ILE A 30 -12.48 -6.54 8.57
CA ILE A 30 -12.77 -7.43 7.43
C ILE A 30 -13.16 -8.83 7.90
N ASP A 31 -14.31 -9.30 7.44
CA ASP A 31 -14.75 -10.69 7.59
C ASP A 31 -13.92 -11.62 6.68
N LYS A 32 -12.98 -12.32 7.29
CA LYS A 32 -12.02 -13.20 6.59
C LYS A 32 -12.68 -14.40 5.90
N THR A 33 -13.93 -14.74 6.25
CA THR A 33 -14.67 -15.86 5.63
C THR A 33 -15.19 -15.51 4.24
N LYS A 34 -15.27 -14.22 3.90
CA LYS A 34 -15.76 -13.70 2.62
C LYS A 34 -14.66 -13.41 1.60
N LEU A 35 -13.39 -13.66 1.97
CA LEU A 35 -12.27 -13.44 1.08
C LEU A 35 -12.27 -14.42 -0.08
N LYS A 36 -11.80 -13.98 -1.24
CA LYS A 36 -11.57 -14.88 -2.37
C LYS A 36 -10.63 -16.04 -1.98
N PRO A 37 -10.83 -17.24 -2.58
CA PRO A 37 -9.94 -18.36 -2.40
C PRO A 37 -8.49 -18.01 -2.73
N PHE A 38 -7.53 -18.62 -2.03
CA PHE A 38 -6.11 -18.34 -2.24
C PHE A 38 -5.63 -18.61 -3.66
N GLU A 39 -6.16 -19.64 -4.32
CA GLU A 39 -5.78 -20.03 -5.69
C GLU A 39 -6.15 -18.95 -6.72
N GLU A 40 -7.39 -18.44 -6.70
CA GLU A 40 -7.81 -17.35 -7.57
C GLU A 40 -6.99 -16.07 -7.35
N VAL A 41 -6.63 -15.80 -6.10
CA VAL A 41 -5.78 -14.65 -5.75
C VAL A 41 -4.36 -14.85 -6.27
N GLU A 42 -3.83 -16.08 -6.21
CA GLU A 42 -2.48 -16.42 -6.68
C GLU A 42 -2.36 -16.29 -8.20
N ASP A 43 -3.34 -16.78 -8.97
CA ASP A 43 -3.38 -16.62 -10.43
C ASP A 43 -3.36 -15.12 -10.82
N TYR A 44 -4.12 -14.30 -10.09
CA TYR A 44 -4.13 -12.86 -10.31
C TYR A 44 -2.79 -12.21 -9.93
N ILE A 45 -2.16 -12.62 -8.82
CA ILE A 45 -0.83 -12.15 -8.43
C ILE A 45 0.22 -12.51 -9.48
N GLN A 46 0.21 -13.73 -9.99
CA GLN A 46 1.13 -14.17 -11.04
C GLN A 46 0.96 -13.31 -12.29
N PHE A 47 -0.28 -12.98 -12.66
CA PHE A 47 -0.55 -12.05 -13.75
C PHE A 47 0.01 -10.64 -13.47
N LEU A 48 -0.10 -10.12 -12.24
CA LEU A 48 0.44 -8.81 -11.85
C LEU A 48 1.98 -8.78 -11.80
N GLU A 49 2.62 -9.91 -11.48
CA GLU A 49 4.08 -10.05 -11.33
C GLU A 49 4.79 -10.60 -12.57
N ARG A 50 4.05 -10.88 -13.66
CA ARG A 50 4.57 -11.45 -14.91
C ARG A 50 5.84 -10.74 -15.41
N SER A 51 6.80 -11.52 -15.89
CA SER A 51 8.15 -11.02 -16.20
C SER A 51 8.19 -10.03 -17.36
N ASP A 52 7.30 -10.16 -18.34
CA ASP A 52 7.15 -9.25 -19.48
C ASP A 52 6.73 -7.83 -19.04
N ARG A 53 6.06 -7.69 -17.88
CA ARG A 53 5.72 -6.37 -17.31
C ARG A 53 6.97 -5.53 -17.06
N ALA A 54 8.06 -6.16 -16.60
CA ALA A 54 9.30 -5.45 -16.30
C ALA A 54 9.97 -4.84 -17.54
N GLU A 55 9.77 -5.45 -18.72
CA GLU A 55 10.42 -5.03 -19.97
C GLU A 55 9.92 -3.66 -20.45
N TRP A 56 8.60 -3.44 -20.40
CA TRP A 56 8.00 -2.16 -20.78
C TRP A 56 7.94 -1.18 -19.61
N GLN A 57 7.52 -1.62 -18.43
CA GLN A 57 7.26 -0.72 -17.30
C GLN A 57 8.54 -0.23 -16.62
N LYS A 58 9.66 -0.95 -16.78
CA LYS A 58 10.99 -0.59 -16.27
C LYS A 58 10.93 -0.13 -14.81
N PRO A 59 10.41 -0.96 -13.89
CA PRO A 59 10.04 -0.55 -12.53
C PRO A 59 11.23 0.04 -11.76
N ASP A 60 12.44 -0.49 -11.96
CA ASP A 60 13.63 0.00 -11.28
C ASP A 60 14.03 1.40 -11.76
N LEU A 61 13.77 1.73 -13.04
CA LEU A 61 13.96 3.09 -13.57
C LEU A 61 12.91 4.05 -13.03
N VAL A 62 11.65 3.60 -12.91
CA VAL A 62 10.57 4.39 -12.28
C VAL A 62 10.94 4.72 -10.83
N VAL A 63 11.37 3.72 -10.06
CA VAL A 63 11.79 3.93 -8.66
C VAL A 63 13.02 4.85 -8.58
N LYS A 64 13.98 4.69 -9.49
CA LYS A 64 15.14 5.60 -9.57
C LYS A 64 14.73 7.03 -9.90
N ALA A 65 13.73 7.23 -10.76
CA ALA A 65 13.22 8.54 -11.13
C ALA A 65 12.53 9.28 -9.97
N LEU A 66 12.06 8.56 -8.93
CA LEU A 66 11.55 9.17 -7.69
C LEU A 66 12.61 10.00 -6.95
N ALA A 67 13.90 9.70 -7.18
CA ALA A 67 15.02 10.36 -6.51
C ALA A 67 14.83 10.43 -4.97
N LEU A 68 14.40 9.30 -4.40
CA LEU A 68 14.28 9.09 -2.96
C LEU A 68 15.68 9.10 -2.32
N LYS A 69 15.79 9.72 -1.15
CA LYS A 69 17.02 9.91 -0.39
C LYS A 69 17.25 8.82 0.64
N GLY A 70 16.26 7.99 0.92
CA GLY A 70 16.38 6.82 1.78
C GLY A 70 15.59 6.89 3.08
N THR A 71 15.02 8.05 3.40
CA THR A 71 14.37 8.36 4.68
C THR A 71 12.89 8.71 4.53
N GLU A 72 12.40 8.80 3.30
CA GLU A 72 11.04 9.22 2.99
C GLU A 72 9.98 8.24 3.51
N THR A 73 8.84 8.81 3.92
CA THR A 73 7.56 8.12 4.05
C THR A 73 6.89 8.07 2.69
N VAL A 74 6.82 6.87 2.11
CA VAL A 74 6.21 6.64 0.79
C VAL A 74 4.90 5.90 0.96
N VAL A 75 3.83 6.40 0.35
CA VAL A 75 2.57 5.68 0.21
C VAL A 75 2.55 5.03 -1.18
N ASP A 76 2.35 3.71 -1.24
CA ASP A 76 2.07 2.97 -2.47
C ASP A 76 0.56 2.71 -2.52
N LEU A 77 -0.17 3.58 -3.21
CA LEU A 77 -1.63 3.55 -3.28
C LEU A 77 -2.07 2.68 -4.46
N GLY A 78 -2.90 1.68 -4.20
CA GLY A 78 -3.24 0.61 -5.15
C GLY A 78 -2.09 -0.37 -5.35
N CYS A 79 -1.47 -0.79 -4.23
CA CYS A 79 -0.21 -1.55 -4.23
C CYS A 79 -0.28 -2.97 -4.83
N GLY A 80 -1.47 -3.56 -5.00
CA GLY A 80 -1.66 -4.88 -5.61
C GLY A 80 -0.83 -5.98 -4.93
N SER A 81 -0.04 -6.73 -5.71
CA SER A 81 0.85 -7.78 -5.16
C SER A 81 2.07 -7.24 -4.38
N GLY A 82 2.26 -5.92 -4.38
CA GLY A 82 3.43 -5.24 -3.84
C GLY A 82 4.59 -5.12 -4.83
N TYR A 83 4.33 -5.26 -6.13
CA TYR A 83 5.34 -5.17 -7.19
C TYR A 83 6.24 -3.93 -7.08
N PHE A 84 5.66 -2.76 -6.79
CA PHE A 84 6.42 -1.53 -6.49
C PHE A 84 6.75 -1.40 -5.00
N THR A 85 5.83 -1.73 -4.09
CA THR A 85 6.03 -1.67 -2.63
C THR A 85 7.41 -2.14 -2.18
N PHE A 86 7.83 -3.33 -2.60
CA PHE A 86 9.09 -3.92 -2.16
C PHE A 86 10.32 -3.28 -2.81
N ARG A 87 10.18 -2.66 -3.99
CA ARG A 87 11.25 -1.87 -4.63
C ARG A 87 11.39 -0.52 -3.95
N LEU A 88 10.27 0.13 -3.63
CA LEU A 88 10.23 1.37 -2.86
C LEU A 88 10.85 1.15 -1.48
N SER A 89 10.52 0.05 -0.81
CA SER A 89 11.09 -0.33 0.50
C SER A 89 12.62 -0.39 0.48
N LYS A 90 13.22 -0.98 -0.57
CA LYS A 90 14.68 -0.98 -0.76
C LYS A 90 15.26 0.40 -1.03
N ALA A 91 14.49 1.28 -1.68
CA ALA A 91 14.91 2.65 -1.96
C ALA A 91 14.82 3.56 -0.72
N VAL A 92 14.01 3.21 0.29
CA VAL A 92 13.87 3.93 1.57
C VAL A 92 14.24 3.08 2.80
N PRO A 93 15.49 2.60 2.92
CA PRO A 93 15.90 1.68 3.99
C PRO A 93 15.80 2.27 5.41
N GLN A 94 15.81 3.60 5.54
CA GLN A 94 15.62 4.32 6.81
C GLN A 94 14.26 5.02 6.89
N GLY A 95 13.46 4.94 5.83
CA GLY A 95 12.10 5.48 5.75
C GLY A 95 11.05 4.41 6.02
N LYS A 96 9.83 4.65 5.54
CA LYS A 96 8.70 3.71 5.66
C LYS A 96 7.88 3.68 4.37
N VAL A 97 7.34 2.50 4.03
CA VAL A 97 6.40 2.31 2.93
C VAL A 97 5.05 1.85 3.47
N ILE A 98 4.00 2.60 3.14
CA ILE A 98 2.61 2.27 3.48
C ILE A 98 1.94 1.79 2.19
N ALA A 99 1.72 0.49 2.08
CA ALA A 99 1.10 -0.16 0.94
C ALA A 99 -0.42 -0.25 1.17
N ILE A 100 -1.18 0.53 0.40
CA ILE A 100 -2.63 0.66 0.54
C ILE A 100 -3.30 0.00 -0.65
N ASP A 101 -4.28 -0.86 -0.42
CA ASP A 101 -5.14 -1.40 -1.48
C ASP A 101 -6.57 -1.56 -0.96
N SER A 102 -7.56 -1.37 -1.84
CA SER A 102 -8.96 -1.57 -1.48
C SER A 102 -9.39 -3.03 -1.52
N GLN A 103 -8.58 -3.91 -2.12
CA GLN A 103 -8.80 -5.35 -2.12
C GLN A 103 -8.13 -5.99 -0.89
N PRO A 104 -8.90 -6.51 0.08
CA PRO A 104 -8.34 -7.12 1.29
C PRO A 104 -7.39 -8.28 1.00
N GLU A 105 -7.58 -8.99 -0.11
CA GLU A 105 -6.72 -10.10 -0.52
C GLU A 105 -5.30 -9.65 -0.89
N MET A 106 -5.15 -8.48 -1.51
CA MET A 106 -3.85 -7.88 -1.83
C MET A 106 -3.12 -7.48 -0.54
N VAL A 107 -3.84 -6.83 0.37
CA VAL A 107 -3.32 -6.47 1.70
C VAL A 107 -2.91 -7.70 2.50
N ARG A 108 -3.71 -8.78 2.45
CA ARG A 108 -3.38 -10.08 3.06
C ARG A 108 -2.08 -10.65 2.49
N HIS A 109 -1.92 -10.60 1.17
CA HIS A 109 -0.74 -11.10 0.48
C HIS A 109 0.53 -10.32 0.88
N ILE A 110 0.49 -8.99 0.83
CA ILE A 110 1.62 -8.14 1.23
C ILE A 110 1.94 -8.34 2.71
N HIS A 111 0.93 -8.36 3.58
CA HIS A 111 1.14 -8.58 5.01
C HIS A 111 1.82 -9.93 5.30
N ARG A 112 1.42 -10.99 4.59
CA ARG A 112 2.11 -12.29 4.69
C ARG A 112 3.58 -12.17 4.26
N LYS A 113 3.88 -11.52 3.13
CA LYS A 113 5.26 -11.29 2.66
C LYS A 113 6.08 -10.49 3.66
N VAL A 114 5.49 -9.49 4.31
CA VAL A 114 6.15 -8.71 5.37
C VAL A 114 6.47 -9.58 6.59
N LEU A 115 5.54 -10.43 7.02
CA LEU A 115 5.75 -11.32 8.17
C LEU A 115 6.79 -12.43 7.90
N THR A 116 6.85 -12.95 6.67
CA THR A 116 7.74 -14.06 6.30
C THR A 116 9.06 -13.62 5.67
N GLY A 117 9.24 -12.31 5.44
CA GLY A 117 10.40 -11.75 4.77
C GLY A 117 11.09 -10.65 5.58
N GLU A 118 12.16 -10.10 5.02
CA GLU A 118 12.95 -9.03 5.65
C GLU A 118 12.48 -7.64 5.19
N TRP A 119 11.23 -7.30 5.50
CA TRP A 119 10.60 -6.02 5.10
C TRP A 119 10.17 -5.17 6.31
N PRO A 120 11.11 -4.79 7.20
CA PRO A 120 10.78 -4.18 8.49
C PRO A 120 10.12 -2.80 8.34
N ASN A 121 10.36 -2.12 7.21
CA ASN A 121 9.86 -0.77 6.91
C ASN A 121 8.58 -0.75 6.05
N VAL A 122 7.95 -1.91 5.79
CA VAL A 122 6.70 -1.99 5.02
C VAL A 122 5.51 -2.22 5.95
N ARG A 123 4.41 -1.52 5.71
CA ARG A 123 3.10 -1.82 6.32
C ARG A 123 2.03 -1.89 5.26
N ALA A 124 1.17 -2.90 5.39
CA ALA A 124 0.02 -3.09 4.52
C ALA A 124 -1.23 -2.53 5.22
N GLN A 125 -2.11 -1.87 4.46
CA GLN A 125 -3.34 -1.26 4.95
C GLN A 125 -4.46 -1.46 3.93
N VAL A 126 -5.66 -1.75 4.43
CA VAL A 126 -6.88 -1.70 3.60
C VAL A 126 -7.31 -0.24 3.51
N GLY A 127 -7.44 0.28 2.29
CA GLY A 127 -8.01 1.60 2.03
C GLY A 127 -9.44 1.50 1.52
N GLU A 128 -10.31 2.44 1.87
CA GLU A 128 -11.64 2.50 1.27
C GLU A 128 -11.57 3.24 -0.08
N PRO A 129 -12.46 2.92 -1.05
CA PRO A 129 -12.44 3.57 -2.37
C PRO A 129 -12.56 5.10 -2.33
N ASP A 130 -13.35 5.62 -1.39
CA ASP A 130 -13.63 7.06 -1.26
C ASP A 130 -12.68 7.76 -0.27
N ASP A 131 -12.12 7.02 0.68
CA ASP A 131 -11.11 7.49 1.63
C ASP A 131 -10.07 6.37 1.89
N PRO A 132 -8.93 6.41 1.17
CA PRO A 132 -7.91 5.37 1.31
C PRO A 132 -7.19 5.42 2.67
N GLY A 133 -7.48 6.40 3.53
CA GLY A 133 -6.85 6.54 4.84
C GLY A 133 -5.37 6.93 4.72
N LEU A 134 -5.07 7.92 3.88
CA LEU A 134 -3.71 8.43 3.76
C LEU A 134 -3.19 8.93 5.12
N PRO A 135 -1.90 8.73 5.43
CA PRO A 135 -1.31 9.29 6.64
C PRO A 135 -1.38 10.82 6.62
N SER A 136 -1.31 11.42 7.80
CA SER A 136 -1.22 12.87 7.99
C SER A 136 -0.01 13.49 7.28
N HIS A 137 1.04 12.70 7.05
CA HIS A 137 2.24 13.10 6.34
C HIS A 137 2.75 11.98 5.43
N ALA A 138 2.97 12.32 4.15
CA ALA A 138 3.69 11.49 3.19
C ALA A 138 4.66 12.38 2.40
N ASP A 139 5.92 11.96 2.30
CA ASP A 139 6.92 12.63 1.46
C ASP A 139 6.69 12.33 -0.03
N CYS A 140 6.06 11.18 -0.32
CA CYS A 140 5.71 10.76 -1.66
C CYS A 140 4.46 9.86 -1.63
N VAL A 141 3.49 10.14 -2.50
CA VAL A 141 2.42 9.21 -2.84
C VAL A 141 2.69 8.68 -4.24
N PHE A 142 2.83 7.37 -4.36
CA PHE A 142 3.08 6.65 -5.60
C PHE A 142 1.81 5.91 -6.03
N VAL A 143 1.46 6.05 -7.30
CA VAL A 143 0.30 5.42 -7.94
C VAL A 143 0.78 4.85 -9.28
N CYS A 144 0.48 3.58 -9.55
CA CYS A 144 0.89 2.93 -10.79
C CYS A 144 -0.09 1.81 -11.17
N ASP A 145 -0.67 1.90 -12.37
CA ASP A 145 -1.68 0.95 -12.91
C ASP A 145 -2.84 0.65 -11.94
N VAL A 146 -3.35 1.68 -11.24
CA VAL A 146 -4.49 1.52 -10.31
C VAL A 146 -5.80 1.70 -11.07
N LEU A 147 -6.67 0.70 -10.98
CA LEU A 147 -8.00 0.72 -11.56
C LEU A 147 -8.99 1.42 -10.61
N LEU A 148 -8.89 2.75 -10.52
CA LEU A 148 -10.01 3.59 -10.10
C LEU A 148 -10.96 3.77 -11.30
N PRO A 149 -12.23 4.18 -11.13
CA PRO A 149 -13.13 4.46 -12.26
C PRO A 149 -12.65 5.54 -13.24
N TYR A 150 -11.45 6.09 -13.06
CA TYR A 150 -10.79 7.06 -13.93
C TYR A 150 -9.41 6.52 -14.36
N GLN A 151 -9.19 6.48 -15.67
CA GLN A 151 -8.03 5.89 -16.33
C GLN A 151 -6.70 6.57 -15.96
N GLU A 152 -5.66 5.74 -15.83
CA GLU A 152 -4.21 6.00 -15.72
C GLU A 152 -3.76 7.34 -15.08
N PHE A 153 -3.15 7.23 -13.90
CA PHE A 153 -2.24 8.27 -13.41
C PHE A 153 -0.99 7.66 -12.78
N VAL A 154 0.18 8.09 -13.26
CA VAL A 154 1.38 8.17 -12.41
C VAL A 154 1.38 9.58 -11.85
N VAL A 155 0.88 9.76 -10.63
CA VAL A 155 1.00 11.04 -9.94
C VAL A 155 2.24 11.00 -9.07
N PHE A 156 3.17 11.88 -9.37
CA PHE A 156 4.24 12.29 -8.47
C PHE A 156 3.82 13.61 -7.83
N VAL A 157 3.68 13.65 -6.52
CA VAL A 157 3.73 14.93 -5.79
C VAL A 157 4.97 14.92 -4.93
N LYS A 158 5.91 15.80 -5.28
CA LYS A 158 7.00 16.24 -4.41
C LYS A 158 6.67 17.70 -4.06
N PRO A 159 6.48 18.07 -2.78
CA PRO A 159 6.36 19.49 -2.41
C PRO A 159 7.62 20.28 -2.73
#